data_AF-A0A9P1IYJ0-F1
#
_entry.id   AF-A0A9P1IYJ0-F1
#
_cell.length_a   1.000
_cell.length_b   1.000
_cell.length_c   1.000
_cell.angle_alpha   90.00
_cell.angle_beta   90.00
_cell.angle_gamma   90.00
#
_symmetry.space_group_name_H-M   'P 1'
#
loop_
_entity.id
_entity.type
_entity.pdbx_description
1 polymer ?
#
loop_
_entity_poly.entity_id
_entity_poly.type
_entity_poly.pdbx_seq_one_letter_code
_entity_poly.pdbx_strand_id
1 'polypeptide(L)'
;MIEGVSGIGCFVCTSFDGNNKACEDPFHSSFELIKKEREDMSKVANYRHPCWAHRKGRTGLFPADHCIKIIGIKADNASETVVIRTCALDSGTLTADTEIVRISHCGSFKYDGQQYKGCVQSCDTDGCNSTPSSNSPFLSLIILIFALIFISQ
;
A
#
# COMPACT_ATOMS: atom_id res chain seq x y z
N MET A 1 -21.48 -14.14 -14.48
CA MET A 1 -20.81 -13.60 -13.27
C MET A 1 -21.03 -14.63 -12.17
N ILE A 2 -19.96 -15.11 -11.54
CA ILE A 2 -20.08 -16.11 -10.45
C ILE A 2 -20.47 -15.34 -9.19
N GLU A 3 -21.67 -15.56 -8.67
CA GLU A 3 -22.08 -15.06 -7.36
C GLU A 3 -21.21 -15.71 -6.27
N GLY A 4 -20.56 -14.89 -5.44
CA GLY A 4 -19.83 -15.37 -4.25
C GLY A 4 -18.33 -15.05 -4.17
N VAL A 5 -17.73 -14.41 -5.18
CA VAL A 5 -16.33 -13.93 -5.09
C VAL A 5 -16.31 -12.41 -5.03
N SER A 6 -16.08 -11.84 -3.85
CA SER A 6 -15.86 -10.41 -3.65
C SER A 6 -14.37 -10.11 -3.72
N GLY A 7 -13.95 -9.21 -4.60
CA GLY A 7 -12.58 -8.67 -4.61
C GLY A 7 -12.43 -7.53 -3.61
N ILE A 8 -11.21 -7.29 -3.14
CA ILE A 8 -10.92 -6.17 -2.23
C ILE A 8 -10.92 -4.83 -2.99
N GLY A 9 -11.10 -3.74 -2.26
CA GLY A 9 -10.95 -2.38 -2.76
C GLY A 9 -9.56 -1.82 -2.49
N CYS A 10 -8.93 -1.24 -3.51
CA CYS A 10 -7.58 -0.68 -3.39
C CYS A 10 -7.52 0.76 -3.90
N PHE A 11 -6.55 1.52 -3.38
CA PHE A 11 -6.12 2.74 -4.05
C PHE A 11 -5.30 2.36 -5.30
N VAL A 12 -5.65 2.94 -6.44
CA VAL A 12 -5.02 2.73 -7.74
C VAL A 12 -4.66 4.08 -8.33
N CYS A 13 -3.37 4.39 -8.36
CA CYS A 13 -2.85 5.66 -8.85
C CYS A 13 -1.34 5.60 -9.10
N THR A 14 -0.84 6.60 -9.80
CA THR A 14 0.60 6.86 -9.92
C THR A 14 0.85 8.33 -9.65
N SER A 15 1.97 8.61 -9.02
CA SER A 15 2.49 9.95 -8.80
C SER A 15 3.97 9.96 -9.14
N PHE A 16 4.37 10.97 -9.90
CA PHE A 16 5.76 11.27 -10.20
C PHE A 16 6.06 12.64 -9.62
N ASP A 17 7.16 12.74 -8.87
CA ASP A 17 7.62 13.99 -8.25
C ASP A 17 6.53 14.69 -7.42
N GLY A 18 5.62 13.91 -6.84
CA GLY A 18 4.50 14.42 -6.05
C GLY A 18 3.41 15.14 -6.84
N ASN A 19 3.29 14.89 -8.16
CA ASN A 19 2.27 15.49 -9.03
C ASN A 19 0.83 15.05 -8.69
N ASN A 20 0.66 13.96 -7.96
CA ASN A 20 -0.64 13.49 -7.49
C ASN A 20 -0.63 13.35 -5.96
N LYS A 21 -0.96 14.44 -5.27
CA LYS A 21 -0.97 14.48 -3.79
C LYS A 21 -1.87 13.43 -3.15
N ALA A 22 -3.01 13.10 -3.77
CA ALA A 22 -3.90 12.05 -3.28
C ALA A 22 -3.26 10.65 -3.37
N CYS A 23 -2.26 10.45 -4.23
CA CYS A 23 -1.49 9.22 -4.33
C CYS A 23 -0.28 9.18 -3.37
N GLU A 24 0.32 10.33 -3.07
CA GLU A 24 1.47 10.47 -2.16
C GLU A 24 1.09 10.27 -0.68
N ASP A 25 -0.14 10.67 -0.31
CA ASP A 25 -0.56 10.82 1.08
C ASP A 25 -0.58 9.48 1.87
N PRO A 26 -0.06 9.45 3.13
CA PRO A 26 -0.26 8.35 4.06
C PRO A 26 -1.71 8.18 4.52
N PHE A 27 -2.53 9.22 4.68
CA PHE A 27 -3.91 9.06 5.17
C PHE A 27 -4.73 10.32 4.86
N HIS A 28 -5.53 10.29 3.78
CA HIS A 28 -6.71 11.15 3.77
C HIS A 28 -7.69 10.57 4.80
N SER A 29 -7.88 11.30 5.91
CA SER A 29 -8.86 11.02 6.98
C SER A 29 -10.31 10.86 6.48
N SER A 30 -10.55 11.08 5.19
CA SER A 30 -11.82 10.84 4.54
C SER A 30 -12.17 9.35 4.38
N PHE A 31 -11.22 8.40 4.44
CA PHE A 31 -11.58 6.97 4.29
C PHE A 31 -12.50 6.46 5.42
N GLU A 32 -12.21 6.82 6.67
CA GLU A 32 -13.06 6.47 7.82
C GLU A 32 -14.38 7.27 7.84
N LEU A 33 -14.39 8.49 7.30
CA LEU A 33 -15.61 9.28 7.14
C LEU A 33 -16.51 8.71 6.02
N ILE A 34 -15.92 8.18 4.95
CA ILE A 34 -16.65 7.63 3.79
C ILE A 34 -17.18 6.22 4.07
N LYS A 35 -16.52 5.41 4.92
CA LYS A 35 -17.11 4.14 5.42
C LYS A 35 -18.48 4.32 6.08
N LYS A 36 -18.77 5.51 6.62
CA LYS A 36 -20.00 5.82 7.35
C LYS A 36 -21.19 6.11 6.42
N GLU A 37 -20.94 6.46 5.17
CA GLU A 37 -21.94 6.66 4.12
C GLU A 37 -21.80 5.55 3.08
N ARG A 38 -22.60 4.48 3.23
CA ARG A 38 -22.65 3.30 2.35
C ARG A 38 -23.14 3.57 0.91
N GLU A 39 -22.93 4.76 0.37
CA GLU A 39 -23.27 5.09 -1.01
C GLU A 39 -22.04 5.58 -1.77
N ASP A 40 -21.37 4.60 -2.36
CA ASP A 40 -20.37 4.71 -3.43
C ASP A 40 -18.94 5.10 -3.00
N MET A 41 -18.22 4.11 -2.48
CA MET A 41 -16.76 4.14 -2.30
C MET A 41 -16.00 4.47 -3.59
N SER A 42 -16.61 4.36 -4.78
CA SER A 42 -15.99 4.77 -6.05
C SER A 42 -15.80 6.29 -6.19
N LYS A 43 -16.41 7.09 -5.30
CA LYS A 43 -16.23 8.55 -5.24
C LYS A 43 -14.97 8.97 -4.48
N VAL A 44 -14.33 8.05 -3.75
CA VAL A 44 -13.04 8.33 -3.12
C VAL A 44 -12.00 8.39 -4.23
N ALA A 45 -11.33 9.54 -4.36
CA ALA A 45 -10.31 9.72 -5.38
C ALA A 45 -9.29 8.57 -5.34
N ASN A 46 -9.04 7.96 -6.49
CA ASN A 46 -8.14 6.82 -6.69
C ASN A 46 -8.56 5.50 -6.01
N TYR A 47 -9.70 5.38 -5.34
CA TYR A 47 -10.16 4.09 -4.78
C TYR A 47 -10.99 3.30 -5.79
N ARG A 48 -10.76 1.99 -5.89
CA ARG A 48 -11.49 1.09 -6.80
C ARG A 48 -11.99 -0.13 -6.03
N HIS A 49 -13.30 -0.35 -6.03
CA HIS A 49 -13.93 -1.52 -5.42
C HIS A 49 -15.06 -2.09 -6.31
N PRO A 50 -15.06 -3.39 -6.62
CA PRO A 50 -13.94 -4.32 -6.44
C PRO A 50 -12.77 -3.89 -7.33
N CYS A 51 -11.54 -4.05 -6.84
CA CYS A 51 -10.37 -3.80 -7.67
C CYS A 51 -10.11 -4.99 -8.61
N TRP A 52 -9.64 -4.70 -9.81
CA TRP A 52 -9.45 -5.69 -10.87
C TRP A 52 -7.98 -5.74 -11.28
N ALA A 53 -7.39 -6.93 -11.28
CA ALA A 53 -6.00 -7.13 -11.63
C ALA A 53 -5.82 -8.23 -12.69
N HIS A 54 -4.67 -8.20 -13.37
CA HIS A 54 -4.27 -9.26 -14.29
C HIS A 54 -3.74 -10.46 -13.51
N ARG A 55 -4.07 -11.67 -13.98
CA ARG A 55 -3.51 -12.92 -13.46
C ARG A 55 -2.55 -13.52 -14.47
N LYS A 56 -1.32 -13.83 -14.04
CA LYS A 56 -0.30 -14.44 -14.89
C LYS A 56 -0.84 -15.75 -15.50
N GLY A 57 -0.67 -15.91 -16.80
CA GLY A 57 -1.12 -17.10 -17.53
C GLY A 57 -2.63 -17.19 -17.77
N ARG A 58 -3.40 -16.12 -17.53
CA ARG A 58 -4.83 -16.05 -17.88
C ARG A 58 -5.17 -14.77 -18.62
N THR A 59 -6.13 -14.86 -19.52
CA THR A 59 -6.67 -13.71 -20.25
C THR A 59 -7.80 -13.07 -19.44
N GLY A 60 -7.83 -11.74 -19.44
CA GLY A 60 -8.86 -10.95 -18.76
C GLY A 60 -8.45 -10.48 -17.37
N LEU A 61 -9.37 -9.77 -16.73
CA LEU A 61 -9.22 -9.22 -15.40
C LEU A 61 -9.94 -10.09 -14.37
N PHE A 62 -9.38 -10.17 -13.17
CA PHE A 62 -9.94 -10.94 -12.06
C PHE A 62 -10.04 -10.05 -10.81
N PRO A 63 -11.01 -10.32 -9.90
CA PRO A 63 -11.16 -9.54 -8.67
C PRO A 63 -9.89 -9.71 -7.83
N ALA A 64 -9.22 -8.62 -7.53
CA ALA A 64 -7.98 -8.61 -6.78
C ALA A 64 -8.20 -9.02 -5.32
N ASP A 65 -7.17 -9.63 -4.74
CA ASP A 65 -7.10 -10.03 -3.33
C ASP A 65 -6.00 -9.27 -2.57
N HIS A 66 -5.16 -8.47 -3.26
CA HIS A 66 -4.11 -7.68 -2.64
C HIS A 66 -3.97 -6.25 -3.19
N CYS A 67 -3.64 -5.32 -2.31
CA CYS A 67 -3.20 -3.97 -2.67
C CYS A 67 -1.68 -3.90 -2.61
N ILE A 68 -1.07 -3.20 -3.57
CA ILE A 68 0.36 -2.99 -3.68
C ILE A 68 0.65 -1.49 -3.63
N LYS A 69 1.64 -1.11 -2.82
CA LYS A 69 2.24 0.23 -2.82
C LYS A 69 3.72 0.10 -3.12
N ILE A 70 4.19 0.86 -4.11
CA ILE A 70 5.61 1.00 -4.44
C ILE A 70 5.98 2.45 -4.24
N ILE A 71 7.08 2.69 -3.53
CA ILE A 71 7.69 4.01 -3.39
C ILE A 71 9.13 3.88 -3.86
N GLY A 72 9.58 4.77 -4.74
CA GLY A 72 10.94 4.76 -5.24
C GLY A 72 11.50 6.14 -5.54
N ILE A 73 12.82 6.18 -5.64
CA ILE A 73 13.61 7.31 -6.13
C ILE A 73 14.33 6.86 -7.39
N LYS A 74 14.50 7.76 -8.37
CA LYS A 74 15.19 7.43 -9.61
C LYS A 74 16.67 7.16 -9.31
N ALA A 75 17.23 6.12 -9.94
CA ALA A 75 18.60 5.69 -9.69
C ALA A 75 19.63 6.78 -10.09
N ASP A 76 19.34 7.51 -11.17
CA ASP A 76 20.21 8.55 -11.72
C ASP A 76 19.99 9.92 -11.06
N ASN A 77 18.84 10.12 -10.41
CA ASN A 77 18.48 11.39 -9.77
C ASN A 77 17.59 11.18 -8.53
N ALA A 78 18.17 11.35 -7.34
CA ALA A 78 17.47 11.13 -6.09
C ALA A 78 16.37 12.18 -5.79
N SER A 79 16.29 13.30 -6.52
CA SER A 79 15.18 14.26 -6.39
C SER A 79 13.92 13.83 -7.14
N GLU A 80 14.04 12.87 -8.06
CA GLU A 80 12.90 12.34 -8.81
C GLU A 80 12.31 11.14 -8.07
N THR A 81 11.03 11.24 -7.72
CA THR A 81 10.32 10.23 -6.91
C THR A 81 9.14 9.62 -7.66
N VAL A 82 8.78 8.40 -7.28
CA VAL A 82 7.61 7.73 -7.81
C VAL A 82 6.84 7.02 -6.70
N VAL A 83 5.51 7.18 -6.71
CA VAL A 83 4.58 6.39 -5.90
C VAL A 83 3.59 5.70 -6.84
N ILE A 84 3.51 4.37 -6.74
CA ILE A 84 2.57 3.56 -7.52
C ILE A 84 1.71 2.80 -6.53
N ARG A 85 0.40 2.94 -6.65
CA ARG A 85 -0.58 2.10 -5.97
C ARG A 85 -1.37 1.33 -7.01
N THR A 86 -1.52 0.03 -6.83
CA THR A 86 -2.28 -0.84 -7.73
C THR A 86 -2.87 -1.99 -6.94
N CYS A 87 -3.84 -2.70 -7.52
CA CYS A 87 -4.19 -4.02 -7.04
C CYS A 87 -3.45 -5.12 -7.80
N ALA A 88 -3.30 -6.26 -7.13
CA ALA A 88 -2.63 -7.43 -7.63
C ALA A 88 -3.35 -8.71 -7.17
N LEU A 89 -2.95 -9.83 -7.75
CA LEU A 89 -3.47 -11.15 -7.47
C LEU A 89 -2.37 -12.09 -7.06
N ASP A 90 -2.60 -12.87 -6.01
CA ASP A 90 -1.81 -14.07 -5.77
C ASP A 90 -2.15 -15.10 -6.86
N SER A 91 -1.17 -15.46 -7.69
CA SER A 91 -1.41 -16.41 -8.78
C SER A 91 -1.42 -17.86 -8.28
N GLY A 92 -1.05 -18.09 -7.00
CA GLY A 92 -1.02 -19.38 -6.34
C GLY A 92 0.14 -20.26 -6.79
N THR A 93 1.20 -19.67 -7.36
CA THR A 93 2.35 -20.44 -7.83
C THR A 93 3.22 -20.92 -6.66
N LEU A 94 3.92 -22.04 -6.84
CA LEU A 94 4.79 -22.66 -5.83
C LEU A 94 6.01 -21.81 -5.47
N THR A 95 6.37 -20.83 -6.30
CA THR A 95 7.50 -19.93 -6.09
C THR A 95 7.01 -18.56 -5.62
N ALA A 96 6.96 -18.37 -4.29
CA ALA A 96 6.63 -17.10 -3.66
C ALA A 96 7.52 -15.94 -4.16
N ASP A 97 8.72 -16.27 -4.63
CA ASP A 97 9.76 -15.33 -5.09
C ASP A 97 9.45 -14.64 -6.44
N THR A 98 8.35 -15.01 -7.10
CA THR A 98 7.97 -14.45 -8.40
C THR A 98 6.67 -13.65 -8.37
N GLU A 99 6.02 -13.56 -7.21
CA GLU A 99 4.74 -12.89 -7.06
C GLU A 99 4.89 -11.64 -6.19
N ILE A 100 4.68 -10.47 -6.79
CA ILE A 100 4.80 -9.16 -6.13
C ILE A 100 3.95 -9.03 -4.86
N VAL A 101 2.86 -9.80 -4.80
CA VAL A 101 1.95 -9.91 -3.66
C VAL A 101 2.61 -10.46 -2.40
N ARG A 102 3.55 -11.41 -2.53
CA ARG A 102 4.19 -12.09 -1.39
C ARG A 102 5.51 -11.44 -0.96
N ILE A 103 5.85 -10.33 -1.59
CA ILE A 103 7.17 -9.73 -1.52
C ILE A 103 7.03 -8.31 -0.97
N SER A 104 7.41 -8.12 0.29
CA SER A 104 7.59 -6.80 0.90
C SER A 104 9.07 -6.57 1.18
N HIS A 105 9.77 -5.95 0.22
CA HIS A 105 11.21 -5.73 0.31
C HIS A 105 11.60 -4.44 -0.42
N CYS A 106 12.84 -4.01 -0.20
CA CYS A 106 13.42 -2.88 -0.91
C CYS A 106 14.50 -3.35 -1.88
N GLY A 107 14.53 -2.76 -3.07
CA GLY A 107 15.41 -3.17 -4.15
C GLY A 107 15.41 -2.18 -5.30
N SER A 108 16.09 -2.57 -6.38
CA SER A 108 16.03 -1.82 -7.63
C SER A 108 14.91 -2.37 -8.50
N PHE A 109 14.16 -1.50 -9.16
CA PHE A 109 13.10 -1.89 -10.09
C PHE A 109 13.12 -0.99 -11.33
N LYS A 110 12.49 -1.45 -12.40
CA LYS A 110 12.28 -0.66 -13.62
C LYS A 110 10.81 -0.33 -13.77
N TYR A 111 10.52 0.92 -14.09
CA TYR A 111 9.17 1.39 -14.39
C TYR A 111 9.24 2.38 -15.53
N ASP A 112 8.40 2.18 -16.54
CA ASP A 112 8.36 2.99 -17.78
C ASP A 112 9.76 3.22 -18.41
N GLY A 113 10.57 2.16 -18.46
CA GLY A 113 11.93 2.21 -19.01
C GLY A 113 12.99 2.87 -18.10
N GLN A 114 12.59 3.49 -16.99
CA GLN A 114 13.50 4.16 -16.05
C GLN A 114 13.87 3.24 -14.88
N GLN A 115 15.08 3.42 -14.34
CA GLN A 115 15.60 2.66 -13.20
C GLN A 115 15.31 3.41 -11.90
N TYR A 116 14.73 2.71 -10.93
CA TYR A 116 14.42 3.24 -9.61
C TYR A 116 15.00 2.33 -8.51
N LYS A 117 15.18 2.90 -7.33
CA LYS A 117 15.44 2.17 -6.08
C LYS A 117 14.34 2.50 -5.09
N GLY A 118 13.74 1.50 -4.48
CA GLY A 118 12.58 1.72 -3.63
C GLY A 118 12.10 0.47 -2.92
N CYS A 119 10.92 0.56 -2.31
CA CYS A 119 10.31 -0.51 -1.54
C CYS A 119 8.91 -0.82 -2.06
N VAL A 120 8.57 -2.10 -2.05
CA VAL A 120 7.22 -2.60 -2.30
C VAL A 120 6.59 -3.05 -0.98
N GLN A 121 5.31 -2.74 -0.80
CA GLN A 121 4.48 -3.15 0.32
C GLN A 121 3.20 -3.77 -0.22
N SER A 122 2.77 -4.87 0.38
CA SER A 122 1.53 -5.57 0.04
C SER A 122 0.64 -5.79 1.26
N CYS A 123 -0.65 -5.94 1.01
CA CYS A 123 -1.66 -6.27 2.03
C CYS A 123 -2.92 -6.83 1.39
N ASP A 124 -3.79 -7.45 2.19
CA ASP A 124 -4.96 -8.25 1.78
C ASP A 124 -6.30 -7.71 2.30
N THR A 125 -6.34 -6.42 2.68
CA THR A 125 -7.54 -5.76 3.22
C THR A 125 -7.87 -4.47 2.48
N ASP A 126 -9.16 -4.11 2.47
CA ASP A 126 -9.66 -2.92 1.79
C ASP A 126 -8.91 -1.64 2.19
N GLY A 127 -8.40 -0.92 1.18
CA GLY A 127 -7.84 0.41 1.34
C GLY A 127 -6.64 0.48 2.28
N CYS A 128 -5.92 -0.63 2.49
CA CYS A 128 -4.81 -0.65 3.41
C CYS A 128 -3.80 0.45 3.04
N ASN A 129 -3.67 1.42 3.94
CA ASN A 129 -2.57 2.35 3.97
C ASN A 129 -1.86 2.05 5.28
N SER A 130 -0.62 1.57 5.20
CA SER A 130 0.19 1.39 6.40
C SER A 130 0.37 2.76 7.06
N THR A 131 -0.22 2.97 8.23
CA THR A 131 0.28 3.96 9.17
C THR A 131 1.72 3.52 9.48
N PRO A 132 2.75 4.37 9.35
CA PRO A 132 4.03 4.04 9.95
C PRO A 132 3.74 3.76 11.42
N SER A 133 4.11 2.57 11.92
CA SER A 133 3.90 2.21 13.31
C SER A 133 4.54 3.30 14.17
N SER A 134 3.73 4.21 14.70
CA SER A 134 4.19 5.23 15.61
C SER A 134 4.65 4.50 16.85
N ASN A 135 5.97 4.36 17.03
CA ASN A 135 6.53 3.92 18.29
C ASN A 135 6.05 4.93 19.34
N SER A 136 5.02 4.55 20.10
CA SER A 136 4.39 5.42 21.07
C SER A 136 5.43 5.81 22.12
N PRO A 137 5.78 7.10 22.27
CA PRO A 137 6.75 7.55 23.26
C PRO A 137 6.27 7.34 24.71
N PHE A 138 5.00 6.97 24.90
CA PHE A 138 4.42 6.66 26.22
C PHE A 138 5.12 5.49 26.92
N LEU A 139 5.52 4.44 26.18
CA LEU A 139 6.23 3.31 26.78
C LEU A 139 7.63 3.72 27.29
N SER A 140 8.33 4.58 26.55
CA SER A 140 9.62 5.13 26.97
C SER A 140 9.49 6.07 28.18
N LEU A 141 8.41 6.87 28.25
CA LEU A 141 8.15 7.77 29.37
C LEU A 141 7.83 7.00 30.66
N ILE A 142 7.05 5.92 30.57
CA ILE A 142 6.72 5.06 31.72
C ILE A 142 7.99 4.43 32.30
N ILE A 143 8.89 3.91 31.45
CA ILE A 143 10.16 3.32 31.91
C ILE A 143 11.03 4.38 32.61
N LEU A 144 11.07 5.61 32.10
CA LEU A 144 11.85 6.70 32.70
C LEU A 144 11.29 7.09 34.08
N ILE A 145 9.96 7.16 34.22
CA ILE A 145 9.30 7.49 35.49
C ILE A 145 9.55 6.39 36.52
N PHE A 146 9.43 5.11 36.13
CA PHE A 146 9.77 4.01 37.03
C PHE A 146 11.23 4.05 37.47
N ALA A 147 12.17 4.30 36.55
CA ALA A 147 13.59 4.42 36.89
C ALA A 147 13.86 5.56 37.89
N LEU A 148 13.23 6.73 37.71
CA LEU A 148 13.37 7.85 38.63
C LEU A 148 12.78 7.56 40.03
N ILE A 149 11.66 6.83 40.10
CA ILE A 149 11.07 6.40 41.38
C ILE A 149 12.01 5.44 42.12
N PHE A 150 12.62 4.47 41.41
CA PHE A 150 13.57 3.52 42.00
C PHE A 150 14.87 4.18 42.48
N ILE A 151 15.32 5.28 41.87
CA ILE A 151 16.50 6.04 42.31
C ILE A 151 16.18 6.94 43.52
N SER A 152 14.91 7.26 43.74
CA SER A 152 14.45 8.15 44.83
C SER A 152 14.11 7.43 46.16
N GLN A 153 14.19 6.10 46.20
CA GLN A 153 14.11 5.29 47.42
C GLN A 153 15.50 4.83 47.86
#